data_AF-A0A7K4FNY5-F1
#
_entry.id   AF-A0A7K4FNY5-F1
#
_cell.length_a   1.000
_cell.length_b   1.000
_cell.length_c   1.000
_cell.angle_alpha   90.00
_cell.angle_beta   90.00
_cell.angle_gamma   90.00
#
_symmetry.space_group_name_H-M   'P 1'
#
loop_
_entity.id
_entity.type
_entity.pdbx_description
1 polymer ?
#
loop_
_entity_poly.entity_id
_entity_poly.type
_entity_poly.pdbx_seq_one_letter_code
_entity_poly.pdbx_strand_id
1 'polypeptide(L)'
;MREEFSYGTVVYSKFNNEYKYLLLKREEGWLDFPKGHIEKGEDGVKAALRETCEESGVCLQPGNLVPGFYYNIDYFFTYKGTKILKHVGMYLSEISPDTTVKVSNEHRGYVWLNYQEAMEALRFGNQKGLLEYTSTYIEKLDRMRVLNKEYGKIYRGRKWDLSTVFVPGEGNLNAAIFIVGQAPGRNEDIMKKPFVGRSGKLLESLITDELHMDRESLYITSVVQFFPPENRAPSDEEIALCLPYLMKQIEIVNPAIIVLLGAVAARTLAQVKSIMKEHGKLFMDKYYVTLHPAAALRNPANIEIMRSDFRALEKIVNGRL
;
A
#
# COMPACT_ATOMS: atom_id res chain seq x y z
N MET A 1 -30.43 7.85 9.88
CA MET A 1 -29.73 7.04 8.86
C MET A 1 -28.96 5.98 9.61
N ARG A 2 -29.09 4.70 9.23
CA ARG A 2 -28.35 3.61 9.87
C ARG A 2 -27.15 3.26 8.98
N GLU A 3 -26.01 3.04 9.59
CA GLU A 3 -24.82 2.55 8.90
C GLU A 3 -24.64 1.06 9.15
N GLU A 4 -24.17 0.34 8.14
CA GLU A 4 -23.81 -1.05 8.23
C GLU A 4 -22.46 -1.28 7.57
N PHE A 5 -21.61 -2.06 8.24
CA PHE A 5 -20.26 -2.36 7.77
C PHE A 5 -20.15 -3.84 7.47
N SER A 6 -19.50 -4.14 6.35
CA SER A 6 -19.10 -5.48 5.97
C SER A 6 -17.67 -5.51 5.52
N TYR A 7 -17.01 -6.64 5.72
CA TYR A 7 -15.65 -6.83 5.28
C TYR A 7 -15.47 -8.19 4.63
N GLY A 8 -14.54 -8.26 3.69
CA GLY A 8 -14.28 -9.46 2.93
C GLY A 8 -12.91 -9.45 2.29
N THR A 9 -12.60 -10.53 1.58
CA THR A 9 -11.33 -10.69 0.88
C THR A 9 -11.58 -11.08 -0.56
N VAL A 10 -10.99 -10.35 -1.51
CA VAL A 10 -10.79 -10.88 -2.85
C VAL A 10 -9.70 -11.93 -2.77
N VAL A 11 -10.10 -13.20 -2.90
CA VAL A 11 -9.18 -14.33 -2.90
C VAL A 11 -8.84 -14.67 -4.36
N TYR A 12 -7.55 -14.66 -4.69
CA TYR A 12 -7.07 -15.04 -6.01
C TYR A 12 -5.98 -16.10 -5.92
N SER A 13 -5.77 -16.80 -7.03
CA SER A 13 -4.67 -17.75 -7.20
C SER A 13 -4.19 -17.76 -8.65
N LYS A 14 -3.00 -18.31 -8.85
CA LYS A 14 -2.35 -18.39 -10.16
C LYS A 14 -2.35 -19.83 -10.67
N PHE A 15 -3.23 -20.13 -11.62
CA PHE A 15 -3.36 -21.44 -12.26
C PHE A 15 -2.68 -21.40 -13.62
N ASN A 16 -1.63 -22.20 -13.85
CA ASN A 16 -0.94 -22.27 -15.15
C ASN A 16 -0.56 -20.89 -15.73
N ASN A 17 -0.06 -20.00 -14.87
CA ASN A 17 0.30 -18.60 -15.19
C ASN A 17 -0.87 -17.64 -15.49
N GLU A 18 -2.11 -18.07 -15.26
CA GLU A 18 -3.32 -17.23 -15.35
C GLU A 18 -3.88 -16.93 -13.95
N TYR A 19 -4.27 -15.68 -13.71
CA TYR A 19 -4.94 -15.28 -12.47
C TYR A 19 -6.41 -15.65 -12.50
N LYS A 20 -6.86 -16.33 -11.44
CA LYS A 20 -8.27 -16.62 -11.21
C LYS A 20 -8.71 -16.14 -9.84
N TYR A 21 -9.97 -15.73 -9.78
CA TYR A 21 -10.62 -15.17 -8.59
C TYR A 21 -11.68 -16.14 -8.08
N LEU A 22 -11.70 -16.33 -6.77
CA LEU A 22 -12.73 -17.13 -6.11
C LEU A 22 -14.00 -16.31 -6.00
N LEU A 23 -15.08 -16.83 -6.58
CA LEU A 23 -16.42 -16.26 -6.46
C LEU A 23 -17.38 -17.30 -5.89
N LEU A 24 -18.20 -16.87 -4.94
CA LEU A 24 -19.21 -17.71 -4.29
C LEU A 24 -20.57 -17.53 -4.97
N LYS A 25 -21.31 -18.63 -5.15
CA LYS A 25 -22.65 -18.61 -5.75
C LYS A 25 -23.69 -18.45 -4.65
N ARG A 26 -24.34 -17.29 -4.60
CA ARG A 26 -25.41 -17.02 -3.63
C ARG A 26 -26.67 -17.85 -3.92
N GLU A 27 -27.57 -17.94 -2.95
CA GLU A 27 -28.86 -18.63 -3.12
C GLU A 27 -29.69 -18.06 -4.28
N GLU A 28 -29.63 -16.75 -4.49
CA GLU A 28 -30.35 -16.05 -5.56
C GLU A 28 -29.72 -16.26 -6.95
N GLY A 29 -28.60 -16.99 -7.03
CA GLY A 29 -28.01 -17.50 -8.26
C GLY A 29 -26.90 -16.65 -8.88
N TRP A 30 -26.64 -15.43 -8.38
CA TRP A 30 -25.51 -14.61 -8.83
C TRP A 30 -24.24 -14.88 -8.01
N LEU A 31 -23.11 -14.47 -8.59
CA LEU A 31 -21.78 -14.59 -7.99
C LEU A 31 -21.44 -13.36 -7.14
N ASP A 32 -20.68 -13.58 -6.07
CA ASP A 32 -20.18 -12.52 -5.20
C ASP A 32 -18.80 -12.89 -4.63
N PHE A 33 -18.07 -11.89 -4.15
CA PHE A 33 -16.86 -12.09 -3.36
C PHE A 33 -17.24 -12.42 -1.91
N PRO A 34 -16.42 -13.22 -1.19
CA PRO A 34 -16.73 -13.56 0.19
C PRO A 34 -16.65 -12.31 1.08
N LYS A 35 -17.72 -12.03 1.82
CA LYS A 35 -17.84 -10.90 2.75
C LYS A 35 -19.08 -11.05 3.64
N GLY A 36 -18.98 -10.57 4.87
CA GLY A 36 -20.14 -10.49 5.76
C GLY A 36 -20.01 -9.35 6.76
N HIS A 37 -20.85 -9.37 7.80
CA HIS A 37 -21.00 -8.23 8.70
C HIS A 37 -19.89 -8.18 9.75
N ILE A 38 -19.44 -6.98 10.10
CA ILE A 38 -18.53 -6.84 11.24
C ILE A 38 -19.23 -7.20 12.55
N GLU A 39 -18.55 -7.94 13.42
CA GLU A 39 -19.04 -8.26 14.76
C GLU A 39 -18.61 -7.24 15.83
N LYS A 40 -19.27 -7.29 16.98
CA LYS A 40 -19.00 -6.36 18.09
C LYS A 40 -17.59 -6.56 18.64
N GLY A 41 -16.76 -5.52 18.58
CA GLY A 41 -15.39 -5.53 19.09
C GLY A 41 -14.36 -6.07 18.08
N GLU A 42 -14.81 -6.37 16.87
CA GLU A 42 -13.98 -6.76 15.74
C GLU A 42 -13.44 -5.52 15.01
N ASP A 43 -12.30 -5.65 14.34
CA ASP A 43 -11.79 -4.67 13.36
C ASP A 43 -12.03 -5.20 11.93
N GLY A 44 -11.87 -4.34 10.92
CA GLY A 44 -12.16 -4.73 9.54
C GLY A 44 -11.31 -5.90 9.02
N VAL A 45 -10.06 -6.03 9.48
CA VAL A 45 -9.19 -7.14 9.07
C VAL A 45 -9.68 -8.45 9.67
N LYS A 46 -9.99 -8.48 10.97
CA LYS A 46 -10.54 -9.68 11.62
C LYS A 46 -11.85 -10.11 10.98
N ALA A 47 -12.74 -9.15 10.69
CA ALA A 47 -14.00 -9.40 10.01
C ALA A 47 -13.78 -10.01 8.63
N ALA A 48 -12.89 -9.43 7.82
CA ALA A 48 -12.59 -9.97 6.50
C ALA A 48 -12.06 -11.42 6.56
N LEU A 49 -11.14 -11.71 7.50
CA LEU A 49 -10.55 -13.04 7.65
C LEU A 49 -11.58 -14.07 8.13
N ARG A 50 -12.40 -13.71 9.13
CA ARG A 50 -13.47 -14.56 9.66
C ARG A 50 -14.52 -14.85 8.59
N GLU A 51 -15.08 -13.82 7.97
CA GLU A 51 -16.12 -13.95 6.94
C GLU A 51 -15.62 -14.76 5.73
N THR A 52 -14.37 -14.55 5.31
CA THR A 52 -13.79 -15.34 4.22
C THR A 52 -13.68 -16.82 4.61
N CYS A 53 -13.26 -17.12 5.83
CA CYS A 53 -13.18 -18.49 6.35
C CYS A 53 -14.58 -19.13 6.47
N GLU A 54 -15.55 -18.40 7.02
CA GLU A 54 -16.92 -18.88 7.23
C GLU A 54 -17.63 -19.17 5.90
N GLU A 55 -17.57 -18.26 4.93
CA GLU A 55 -18.31 -18.40 3.67
C GLU A 55 -17.66 -19.36 2.68
N SER A 56 -16.32 -19.45 2.66
CA SER A 56 -15.57 -20.20 1.64
C SER A 56 -14.75 -21.38 2.15
N GLY A 57 -14.57 -21.51 3.47
CA GLY A 57 -13.65 -22.47 4.07
C GLY A 57 -12.16 -22.11 3.91
N VAL A 58 -11.84 -20.98 3.26
CA VAL A 58 -10.48 -20.47 3.10
C VAL A 58 -10.11 -19.62 4.31
N CYS A 59 -9.44 -20.24 5.28
CA CYS A 59 -9.12 -19.60 6.55
C CYS A 59 -7.72 -18.95 6.52
N LEU A 60 -7.71 -17.67 6.16
CA LEU A 60 -6.53 -16.84 6.01
C LEU A 60 -6.01 -16.34 7.37
N GLN A 61 -4.71 -16.02 7.42
CA GLN A 61 -4.09 -15.26 8.51
C GLN A 61 -3.75 -13.84 8.04
N PRO A 62 -3.54 -12.86 8.94
CA PRO A 62 -3.18 -11.50 8.54
C PRO A 62 -1.97 -11.42 7.59
N GLY A 63 -0.99 -12.31 7.76
CA GLY A 63 0.19 -12.39 6.89
C GLY A 63 -0.09 -12.89 5.46
N ASN A 64 -1.28 -13.43 5.19
CA ASN A 64 -1.72 -13.81 3.84
C ASN A 64 -2.33 -12.64 3.07
N LEU A 65 -2.65 -11.53 3.74
CA LEU A 65 -3.18 -10.35 3.07
C LEU A 65 -2.06 -9.61 2.34
N VAL A 66 -2.36 -9.13 1.14
CA VAL A 66 -1.46 -8.29 0.35
C VAL A 66 -1.35 -6.93 1.05
N PRO A 67 -0.17 -6.54 1.55
CA PRO A 67 -0.03 -5.27 2.26
C PRO A 67 -0.38 -4.08 1.37
N GLY A 68 -1.06 -3.08 1.96
CA GLY A 68 -1.46 -1.84 1.28
C GLY A 68 -2.65 -1.97 0.33
N PHE A 69 -3.14 -3.18 0.04
CA PHE A 69 -4.39 -3.32 -0.72
C PHE A 69 -5.60 -3.09 0.19
N TYR A 70 -6.44 -2.14 -0.18
CA TYR A 70 -7.76 -1.94 0.39
C TYR A 70 -8.67 -1.31 -0.67
N TYR A 71 -9.93 -1.75 -0.71
CA TYR A 71 -10.95 -1.18 -1.59
C TYR A 71 -12.26 -1.02 -0.82
N ASN A 72 -12.86 0.17 -0.87
CA ASN A 72 -14.11 0.46 -0.18
C ASN A 72 -15.25 0.64 -1.18
N ILE A 73 -16.40 0.05 -0.88
CA ILE A 73 -17.64 0.22 -1.65
C ILE A 73 -18.71 0.80 -0.73
N ASP A 74 -19.22 1.98 -1.09
CA ASP A 74 -20.33 2.63 -0.39
C ASP A 74 -21.58 2.65 -1.25
N TYR A 75 -22.71 2.22 -0.70
CA TYR A 75 -23.99 2.31 -1.38
C TYR A 75 -25.16 2.40 -0.40
N PHE A 76 -26.26 3.00 -0.87
CA PHE A 76 -27.49 3.06 -0.11
C PHE A 76 -28.45 1.94 -0.52
N PHE A 77 -29.16 1.39 0.46
CA PHE A 77 -30.31 0.53 0.22
C PHE A 77 -31.41 0.81 1.25
N THR A 78 -32.61 0.32 0.98
CA THR A 78 -33.76 0.48 1.88
C THR A 78 -34.16 -0.87 2.44
N TYR A 79 -34.22 -0.98 3.77
CA TYR A 79 -34.69 -2.16 4.47
C TYR A 79 -35.81 -1.78 5.44
N LYS A 80 -36.98 -2.41 5.30
CA LYS A 80 -38.18 -2.14 6.12
C LYS A 80 -38.48 -0.63 6.26
N GLY A 81 -38.40 0.10 5.15
CA GLY A 81 -38.65 1.55 5.11
C GLY A 81 -37.53 2.44 5.65
N THR A 82 -36.43 1.87 6.15
CA THR A 82 -35.27 2.63 6.65
C THR A 82 -34.17 2.67 5.59
N LYS A 83 -33.66 3.87 5.29
CA LYS A 83 -32.49 4.06 4.44
C LYS A 83 -31.22 3.72 5.22
N ILE A 84 -30.45 2.79 4.68
CA ILE A 84 -29.19 2.28 5.24
C ILE A 84 -28.05 2.67 4.29
N LEU A 85 -26.96 3.20 4.86
CA LEU A 85 -25.68 3.37 4.18
C LEU A 85 -24.83 2.13 4.47
N LYS A 86 -24.49 1.38 3.43
CA LYS A 86 -23.64 0.20 3.51
C LYS A 86 -22.22 0.56 3.13
N HIS A 87 -21.28 0.19 3.98
CA HIS A 87 -19.84 0.22 3.74
C HIS A 87 -19.33 -1.21 3.57
N VAL A 88 -18.56 -1.49 2.52
CA VAL A 88 -17.93 -2.79 2.29
C VAL A 88 -16.44 -2.61 2.05
N GLY A 89 -15.63 -3.00 3.03
CA GLY A 89 -14.17 -2.99 2.94
C GLY A 89 -13.64 -4.33 2.42
N MET A 90 -12.85 -4.30 1.34
CA MET A 90 -12.30 -5.49 0.71
C MET A 90 -10.78 -5.49 0.78
N TYR A 91 -10.23 -6.61 1.26
CA TYR A 91 -8.78 -6.90 1.25
C TYR A 91 -8.45 -7.84 0.09
N LEU A 92 -7.17 -8.14 -0.12
CA LEU A 92 -6.69 -9.03 -1.17
C LEU A 92 -5.81 -10.12 -0.59
N SER A 93 -5.98 -11.36 -1.04
CA SER A 93 -5.11 -12.47 -0.64
C SER A 93 -4.83 -13.42 -1.80
N GLU A 94 -3.57 -13.83 -1.89
CA GLU A 94 -3.10 -14.88 -2.80
C GLU A 94 -3.04 -16.22 -2.06
N ILE A 95 -3.64 -17.26 -2.63
CA ILE A 95 -3.60 -18.63 -2.07
C ILE A 95 -3.03 -19.63 -3.08
N SER A 96 -2.63 -20.80 -2.58
CA SER A 96 -2.22 -21.92 -3.44
C SER A 96 -3.40 -22.40 -4.29
N PRO A 97 -3.19 -22.79 -5.56
CA PRO A 97 -4.24 -23.41 -6.36
C PRO A 97 -4.76 -24.73 -5.77
N ASP A 98 -3.98 -25.37 -4.88
CA ASP A 98 -4.35 -26.61 -4.18
C ASP A 98 -5.18 -26.37 -2.90
N THR A 99 -5.42 -25.11 -2.53
CA THR A 99 -6.20 -24.79 -1.32
C THR A 99 -7.65 -25.29 -1.50
N THR A 100 -8.09 -26.12 -0.55
CA THR A 100 -9.46 -26.65 -0.56
C THR A 100 -10.47 -25.58 -0.20
N VAL A 101 -11.47 -25.39 -1.04
CA VAL A 101 -12.62 -24.50 -0.82
C VAL A 101 -13.82 -25.34 -0.39
N LYS A 102 -14.47 -24.93 0.70
CA LYS A 102 -15.68 -25.57 1.26
C LYS A 102 -16.66 -24.48 1.65
N VAL A 103 -17.63 -24.23 0.77
CA VAL A 103 -18.59 -23.14 0.98
C VAL A 103 -19.56 -23.42 2.11
N SER A 104 -20.01 -22.37 2.78
CA SER A 104 -21.05 -22.44 3.81
C SER A 104 -22.41 -22.82 3.23
N ASN A 105 -23.37 -23.13 4.11
CA ASN A 105 -24.75 -23.42 3.73
C ASN A 105 -25.46 -22.21 3.08
N GLU A 106 -24.92 -20.99 3.21
CA GLU A 106 -25.47 -19.78 2.60
C GLU A 106 -25.17 -19.69 1.08
N HIS A 107 -24.32 -20.58 0.58
CA HIS A 107 -23.85 -20.60 -0.79
C HIS A 107 -24.12 -21.95 -1.45
N ARG A 108 -24.51 -21.92 -2.72
CA ARG A 108 -24.80 -23.13 -3.52
C ARG A 108 -23.55 -23.77 -4.15
N GLY A 109 -22.41 -23.12 -4.01
CA GLY A 109 -21.14 -23.54 -4.63
C GLY A 109 -20.19 -22.36 -4.82
N TYR A 110 -19.10 -22.61 -5.53
CA TYR A 110 -18.10 -21.61 -5.89
C TYR A 110 -17.58 -21.86 -7.30
N VAL A 111 -16.91 -20.85 -7.86
CA VAL A 111 -16.19 -20.94 -9.13
C VAL A 111 -14.87 -20.18 -9.05
N TRP A 112 -13.90 -20.63 -9.83
CA TRP A 112 -12.65 -19.91 -10.10
C TRP A 112 -12.70 -19.39 -11.53
N LEU A 113 -12.77 -18.08 -11.70
CA LEU A 113 -12.88 -17.44 -13.01
C LEU A 113 -11.68 -16.55 -13.27
N ASN A 114 -11.20 -16.51 -14.51
CA ASN A 114 -10.22 -15.49 -14.91
C ASN A 114 -10.87 -14.09 -14.95
N TYR A 115 -10.08 -13.05 -15.21
CA TYR A 115 -10.58 -11.67 -15.23
C TYR A 115 -11.75 -11.47 -16.20
N GLN A 116 -11.66 -11.98 -17.43
CA GLN A 116 -12.68 -11.78 -18.46
C GLN A 116 -13.98 -12.50 -18.08
N GLU A 117 -13.89 -13.78 -17.71
CA GLU A 117 -15.01 -14.61 -17.27
C GLU A 117 -15.70 -13.99 -16.03
N ALA A 118 -14.93 -13.51 -15.06
CA ALA A 118 -15.47 -12.88 -13.86
C ALA A 118 -16.14 -11.53 -14.16
N MET A 119 -15.58 -10.71 -15.07
CA MET A 119 -16.20 -9.45 -15.51
C MET A 119 -17.54 -9.66 -16.21
N GLU A 120 -17.69 -10.75 -16.97
CA GLU A 120 -18.95 -11.14 -17.59
C GLU A 120 -19.96 -11.67 -16.57
N ALA A 121 -19.50 -12.52 -15.64
CA ALA A 121 -20.37 -13.21 -14.69
C ALA A 121 -20.84 -12.33 -13.51
N LEU A 122 -20.06 -11.32 -13.10
CA LEU A 122 -20.46 -10.40 -12.03
C LEU A 122 -21.64 -9.52 -12.46
N ARG A 123 -22.62 -9.38 -11.57
CA ARG A 123 -23.88 -8.69 -11.89
C ARG A 123 -23.80 -7.18 -11.67
N PHE A 124 -23.12 -6.74 -10.62
CA PHE A 124 -23.19 -5.35 -10.16
C PHE A 124 -21.94 -4.56 -10.51
N GLY A 125 -22.11 -3.28 -10.87
CA GLY A 125 -21.00 -2.41 -11.29
C GLY A 125 -19.94 -2.21 -10.22
N ASN A 126 -20.32 -2.19 -8.94
CA ASN A 126 -19.38 -2.11 -7.82
C ASN A 126 -18.48 -3.35 -7.69
N GLN A 127 -19.01 -4.56 -7.94
CA GLN A 127 -18.22 -5.79 -7.96
C GLN A 127 -17.23 -5.78 -9.14
N LYS A 128 -17.68 -5.29 -10.31
CA LYS A 128 -16.81 -5.14 -11.49
C LYS A 128 -15.69 -4.12 -11.24
N GLY A 129 -16.00 -3.00 -10.62
CA GLY A 129 -15.01 -1.98 -10.23
C GLY A 129 -13.97 -2.53 -9.24
N LEU A 130 -14.39 -3.32 -8.24
CA LEU A 130 -13.48 -4.03 -7.35
C LEU A 130 -12.55 -5.00 -8.12
N LEU A 131 -13.10 -5.77 -9.07
CA LEU A 131 -12.33 -6.72 -9.85
C LEU A 131 -11.30 -6.02 -10.77
N GLU A 132 -11.70 -4.95 -11.44
CA GLU A 132 -10.80 -4.12 -12.26
C GLU A 132 -9.67 -3.54 -11.42
N TYR A 133 -10.00 -2.91 -10.28
CA TYR A 133 -9.01 -2.40 -9.34
C TYR A 133 -8.06 -3.50 -8.84
N THR A 134 -8.59 -4.69 -8.56
CA THR A 134 -7.80 -5.83 -8.08
C THR A 134 -6.85 -6.36 -9.16
N SER A 135 -7.33 -6.52 -10.39
CA SER A 135 -6.52 -7.04 -11.50
C SER A 135 -5.29 -6.15 -11.79
N THR A 136 -5.52 -4.84 -11.91
CA THR A 136 -4.44 -3.86 -12.11
C THR A 136 -3.46 -3.81 -10.94
N TYR A 137 -3.95 -3.98 -9.70
CA TYR A 137 -3.09 -4.06 -8.51
C TYR A 137 -2.20 -5.31 -8.53
N ILE A 138 -2.74 -6.49 -8.89
CA ILE A 138 -1.97 -7.73 -8.97
C ILE A 138 -0.85 -7.60 -10.02
N GLU A 139 -1.11 -6.97 -11.16
CA GLU A 139 -0.08 -6.71 -12.18
C GLU A 139 1.06 -5.82 -11.63
N LYS A 140 0.71 -4.74 -10.92
CA LYS A 140 1.72 -3.89 -10.25
C LYS A 140 2.49 -4.68 -9.19
N LEU A 141 1.82 -5.53 -8.42
CA LEU A 141 2.43 -6.37 -7.39
C LEU A 141 3.46 -7.32 -7.98
N ASP A 142 3.15 -7.97 -9.10
CA ASP A 142 4.09 -8.82 -9.82
C ASP A 142 5.31 -8.07 -10.32
N ARG A 143 5.10 -6.93 -10.99
CA ARG A 143 6.19 -6.07 -11.46
C ARG A 143 7.09 -5.65 -10.30
N MET A 144 6.50 -5.28 -9.17
CA MET A 144 7.22 -4.89 -7.96
C MET A 144 8.00 -6.07 -7.35
N ARG A 145 7.40 -7.27 -7.29
CA ARG A 145 8.07 -8.50 -6.80
C ARG A 145 9.29 -8.86 -7.64
N VAL A 146 9.17 -8.80 -8.97
CA VAL A 146 10.31 -9.02 -9.89
C VAL A 146 11.40 -7.98 -9.68
N LEU A 147 11.02 -6.70 -9.67
CA LEU A 147 11.95 -5.59 -9.45
C LEU A 147 12.71 -5.72 -8.12
N ASN A 148 12.01 -6.02 -7.04
CA ASN A 148 12.60 -6.17 -5.70
C ASN A 148 13.53 -7.39 -5.62
N LYS A 149 13.23 -8.48 -6.33
CA LYS A 149 14.10 -9.66 -6.41
C LYS A 149 15.42 -9.37 -7.11
N GLU A 150 15.39 -8.54 -8.17
CA GLU A 150 16.58 -8.07 -8.87
C GLU A 150 17.36 -7.08 -8.00
N TYR A 151 16.67 -6.08 -7.44
CA TYR A 151 17.29 -5.01 -6.67
C TYR A 151 18.00 -5.54 -5.43
N GLY A 152 17.36 -6.47 -4.69
CA GLY A 152 17.94 -7.10 -3.51
C GLY A 152 19.22 -7.92 -3.77
N LYS A 153 19.66 -8.04 -5.03
CA LYS A 153 20.89 -8.73 -5.44
C LYS A 153 21.88 -7.83 -6.15
N ILE A 154 21.62 -6.52 -6.24
CA ILE A 154 22.42 -5.56 -7.00
C ILE A 154 23.91 -5.54 -6.60
N TYR A 155 24.20 -5.84 -5.32
CA TYR A 155 25.55 -5.88 -4.76
C TYR A 155 26.43 -7.01 -5.31
N ARG A 156 25.84 -8.05 -5.90
CA ARG A 156 26.59 -9.24 -6.34
C ARG A 156 27.56 -8.89 -7.46
N GLY A 157 28.83 -9.27 -7.28
CA GLY A 157 29.89 -9.03 -8.26
C GLY A 157 30.38 -7.59 -8.31
N ARG A 158 30.15 -6.79 -7.26
CA ARG A 158 30.55 -5.37 -7.19
C ARG A 158 31.32 -5.08 -5.90
N LYS A 159 32.10 -4.00 -5.89
CA LYS A 159 32.57 -3.39 -4.65
C LYS A 159 31.36 -2.80 -3.93
N TRP A 160 31.15 -3.19 -2.67
CA TRP A 160 29.95 -2.87 -1.92
C TRP A 160 30.29 -2.53 -0.48
N ASP A 161 29.99 -1.29 -0.06
CA ASP A 161 30.23 -0.77 1.29
C ASP A 161 28.91 -0.49 2.03
N LEU A 162 27.78 -1.01 1.54
CA LEU A 162 26.49 -0.95 2.22
C LEU A 162 26.18 -2.31 2.86
N SER A 163 25.16 -2.37 3.70
CA SER A 163 24.56 -3.65 4.12
C SER A 163 24.13 -4.47 2.91
N THR A 164 24.22 -5.79 3.00
CA THR A 164 23.65 -6.71 1.99
C THR A 164 22.17 -7.00 2.25
N VAL A 165 21.61 -6.49 3.34
CA VAL A 165 20.18 -6.60 3.64
C VAL A 165 19.43 -5.53 2.86
N PHE A 166 18.52 -6.00 2.01
CA PHE A 166 17.64 -5.14 1.24
C PHE A 166 16.42 -4.74 2.09
N VAL A 167 16.15 -3.44 2.13
CA VAL A 167 14.97 -2.85 2.79
C VAL A 167 14.04 -2.33 1.70
N PRO A 168 13.06 -3.13 1.25
CA PRO A 168 12.15 -2.73 0.18
C PRO A 168 11.26 -1.56 0.63
N GLY A 169 10.73 -0.83 -0.35
CA GLY A 169 9.59 0.06 -0.11
C GLY A 169 8.34 -0.73 0.32
N GLU A 170 7.48 -0.10 1.11
CA GLU A 170 6.27 -0.71 1.68
C GLU A 170 5.08 0.24 1.53
N GLY A 171 3.89 -0.34 1.32
CA GLY A 171 2.62 0.40 1.27
C GLY A 171 1.78 0.07 0.03
N ASN A 172 0.77 0.91 -0.24
CA ASN A 172 -0.19 0.72 -1.32
C ASN A 172 0.44 0.99 -2.71
N LEU A 173 0.32 0.04 -3.64
CA LEU A 173 0.83 0.17 -5.01
C LEU A 173 0.01 1.09 -5.93
N ASN A 174 -1.15 1.53 -5.45
CA ASN A 174 -1.98 2.58 -6.04
C ASN A 174 -1.93 3.87 -5.19
N ALA A 175 -0.97 4.01 -4.27
CA ALA A 175 -0.84 5.20 -3.45
C ALA A 175 -0.70 6.47 -4.30
N ALA A 176 -1.55 7.46 -4.02
CA ALA A 176 -1.44 8.77 -4.65
C ALA A 176 -0.23 9.58 -4.13
N ILE A 177 0.24 9.26 -2.92
CA ILE A 177 1.40 9.88 -2.28
C ILE A 177 2.50 8.84 -2.09
N PHE A 178 3.70 9.18 -2.55
CA PHE A 178 4.90 8.34 -2.46
C PHE A 178 5.99 9.07 -1.68
N ILE A 179 6.43 8.53 -0.55
CA ILE A 179 7.39 9.16 0.34
C ILE A 179 8.79 8.56 0.14
N VAL A 180 9.79 9.43 -0.03
CA VAL A 180 11.19 9.04 -0.30
C VAL A 180 12.14 9.64 0.74
N GLY A 181 12.76 8.78 1.53
CA GLY A 181 13.89 9.10 2.41
C GLY A 181 15.26 9.00 1.75
N GLN A 182 16.33 9.13 2.54
CA GLN A 182 17.70 8.99 2.04
C GLN A 182 18.13 7.52 1.89
N ALA A 183 18.01 6.75 2.97
CA ALA A 183 18.50 5.39 3.14
C ALA A 183 17.95 4.79 4.45
N PRO A 184 17.88 3.46 4.58
CA PRO A 184 17.58 2.76 5.82
C PRO A 184 18.54 3.18 6.95
N GLY A 185 18.03 3.21 8.18
CA GLY A 185 18.85 3.20 9.39
C GLY A 185 19.05 1.78 9.91
N ARG A 186 19.71 1.66 11.07
CA ARG A 186 20.01 0.35 11.67
C ARG A 186 18.76 -0.48 12.00
N ASN A 187 17.68 0.17 12.46
CA ASN A 187 16.44 -0.56 12.80
C ASN A 187 15.74 -1.05 11.54
N GLU A 188 15.73 -0.24 10.49
CA GLU A 188 15.18 -0.61 9.18
C GLU A 188 15.94 -1.79 8.56
N ASP A 189 17.27 -1.81 8.69
CA ASP A 189 18.12 -2.93 8.27
C ASP A 189 17.76 -4.25 8.98
N ILE A 190 17.57 -4.19 10.30
CA ILE A 190 17.20 -5.37 11.12
C ILE A 190 15.78 -5.85 10.78
N MET A 191 14.82 -4.93 10.72
CA MET A 191 13.40 -5.24 10.55
C MET A 191 13.00 -5.45 9.09
N LYS A 192 13.86 -5.07 8.13
CA LYS A 192 13.63 -5.10 6.68
C LYS A 192 12.39 -4.31 6.26
N LYS A 193 12.11 -3.23 6.99
CA LYS A 193 10.97 -2.33 6.75
C LYS A 193 11.45 -0.88 6.80
N PRO A 194 10.97 -0.01 5.90
CA PRO A 194 11.41 1.38 5.85
C PRO A 194 10.82 2.16 7.03
N PHE A 195 11.54 3.15 7.57
CA PHE A 195 11.03 4.08 8.59
C PHE A 195 10.34 3.40 9.79
N VAL A 196 11.02 2.49 10.49
CA VAL A 196 10.54 1.83 11.73
C VAL A 196 11.23 2.34 12.99
N GLY A 197 12.30 3.13 12.85
CA GLY A 197 13.01 3.78 13.95
C GLY A 197 12.28 5.02 14.49
N ARG A 198 13.01 5.83 15.28
CA ARG A 198 12.46 7.07 15.88
C ARG A 198 11.98 8.07 14.83
N SER A 199 12.72 8.22 13.74
CA SER A 199 12.32 9.04 12.59
C SER A 199 11.05 8.52 11.93
N GLY A 200 10.86 7.20 11.91
CA GLY A 200 9.65 6.56 11.43
C GLY A 200 8.42 6.89 12.25
N LYS A 201 8.54 6.87 13.58
CA LYS A 201 7.45 7.26 14.49
C LYS A 201 7.01 8.71 14.31
N LEU A 202 7.96 9.64 14.10
CA LEU A 202 7.61 11.02 13.78
C LEU A 202 6.94 11.13 12.41
N LEU A 203 7.41 10.41 11.40
CA LEU A 203 6.78 10.39 10.09
C LEU A 203 5.35 9.85 10.18
N GLU A 204 5.14 8.77 10.94
CA GLU A 204 3.82 8.19 11.20
C GLU A 204 2.89 9.18 11.87
N SER A 205 3.33 9.90 12.92
CA SER A 205 2.49 10.95 13.52
C SER A 205 2.17 12.07 12.53
N LEU A 206 3.10 12.47 11.66
CA LEU A 206 2.83 13.50 10.65
C LEU A 206 1.78 13.03 9.62
N ILE A 207 1.86 11.77 9.21
CA ILE A 207 0.89 11.15 8.29
C ILE A 207 -0.50 11.12 8.95
N THR A 208 -0.60 10.60 10.18
CA THR A 208 -1.89 10.45 10.87
C THR A 208 -2.47 11.79 11.32
N ASP A 209 -1.66 12.63 11.98
CA ASP A 209 -2.15 13.86 12.60
C ASP A 209 -2.45 14.96 11.57
N GLU A 210 -1.62 15.08 10.52
CA GLU A 210 -1.66 16.25 9.62
C GLU A 210 -2.23 15.91 8.24
N LEU A 211 -2.11 14.66 7.76
CA LEU A 211 -2.73 14.23 6.49
C LEU A 211 -4.04 13.47 6.72
N HIS A 212 -4.32 13.04 7.95
CA HIS A 212 -5.48 12.21 8.28
C HIS A 212 -5.53 10.91 7.46
N MET A 213 -4.36 10.34 7.21
CA MET A 213 -4.18 9.11 6.43
C MET A 213 -3.53 8.02 7.27
N ASP A 214 -3.71 6.78 6.85
CA ASP A 214 -2.97 5.65 7.37
C ASP A 214 -1.67 5.45 6.61
N ARG A 215 -0.64 4.98 7.29
CA ARG A 215 0.68 4.72 6.70
C ARG A 215 0.58 3.76 5.50
N GLU A 216 -0.29 2.77 5.61
CA GLU A 216 -0.52 1.72 4.62
C GLU A 216 -1.16 2.24 3.33
N SER A 217 -1.84 3.39 3.39
CA SER A 217 -2.46 4.04 2.22
C SER A 217 -1.44 4.76 1.32
N LEU A 218 -0.23 4.99 1.84
CA LEU A 218 0.89 5.62 1.16
C LEU A 218 1.85 4.56 0.61
N TYR A 219 2.83 4.96 -0.19
CA TYR A 219 4.01 4.11 -0.48
C TYR A 219 5.27 4.78 0.05
N ILE A 220 6.04 4.09 0.89
CA ILE A 220 7.19 4.67 1.60
C ILE A 220 8.46 3.89 1.27
N THR A 221 9.51 4.62 0.86
CA THR A 221 10.82 4.03 0.54
C THR A 221 11.96 5.04 0.72
N SER A 222 13.15 4.75 0.19
CA SER A 222 14.33 5.61 0.21
C SER A 222 15.08 5.59 -1.12
N VAL A 223 15.91 6.62 -1.37
CA VAL A 223 16.80 6.71 -2.54
C VAL A 223 17.71 5.49 -2.66
N VAL A 224 18.40 5.17 -1.58
CA VAL A 224 19.16 3.92 -1.43
C VAL A 224 18.38 3.00 -0.50
N GLN A 225 18.25 1.71 -0.81
CA GLN A 225 17.44 0.74 -0.02
C GLN A 225 18.30 -0.29 0.72
N PHE A 226 19.53 0.12 1.04
CA PHE A 226 20.50 -0.64 1.82
C PHE A 226 21.13 0.28 2.86
N PHE A 227 21.36 -0.22 4.06
CA PHE A 227 21.88 0.56 5.17
C PHE A 227 23.37 0.95 4.96
N PRO A 228 23.73 2.24 4.95
CA PRO A 228 25.11 2.68 4.95
C PRO A 228 25.77 2.54 6.34
N PRO A 229 27.02 2.09 6.44
CA PRO A 229 27.75 1.98 7.71
C PRO A 229 27.67 3.25 8.54
N GLU A 230 27.50 3.08 9.86
CA GLU A 230 27.42 4.19 10.82
C GLU A 230 26.29 5.21 10.54
N ASN A 231 25.28 4.84 9.72
CA ASN A 231 24.23 5.75 9.24
C ASN A 231 24.77 6.97 8.47
N ARG A 232 25.92 6.84 7.80
CA ARG A 232 26.41 7.91 6.90
C ARG A 232 25.40 8.18 5.78
N ALA A 233 25.48 9.36 5.16
CA ALA A 233 24.75 9.60 3.93
C ALA A 233 25.27 8.66 2.81
N PRO A 234 24.41 8.19 1.90
CA PRO A 234 24.87 7.45 0.74
C PRO A 234 25.71 8.34 -0.17
N SER A 235 26.74 7.77 -0.80
CA SER A 235 27.57 8.47 -1.78
C SER A 235 26.83 8.68 -3.10
N ASP A 236 27.32 9.60 -3.94
CA ASP A 236 26.72 9.82 -5.26
C ASP A 236 26.81 8.56 -6.15
N GLU A 237 27.85 7.74 -5.99
CA GLU A 237 27.99 6.44 -6.67
C GLU A 237 26.92 5.44 -6.21
N GLU A 238 26.68 5.34 -4.90
CA GLU A 238 25.65 4.46 -4.32
C GLU A 238 24.25 4.90 -4.76
N ILE A 239 24.00 6.21 -4.77
CA ILE A 239 22.76 6.80 -5.29
C ILE A 239 22.59 6.45 -6.77
N ALA A 240 23.62 6.67 -7.60
CA ALA A 240 23.55 6.39 -9.03
C ALA A 240 23.26 4.92 -9.35
N LEU A 241 23.78 3.98 -8.56
CA LEU A 241 23.49 2.55 -8.70
C LEU A 241 22.05 2.20 -8.33
N CYS A 242 21.49 2.84 -7.30
CA CYS A 242 20.18 2.54 -6.75
C CYS A 242 19.03 3.26 -7.48
N LEU A 243 19.29 4.46 -8.00
CA LEU A 243 18.28 5.34 -8.58
C LEU A 243 17.44 4.69 -9.70
N PRO A 244 17.98 3.88 -10.64
CA PRO A 244 17.17 3.23 -11.67
C PRO A 244 16.06 2.33 -11.10
N TYR A 245 16.28 1.70 -9.95
CA TYR A 245 15.26 0.88 -9.28
C TYR A 245 14.18 1.73 -8.63
N LEU A 246 14.56 2.83 -7.97
CA LEU A 246 13.59 3.78 -7.42
C LEU A 246 12.72 4.39 -8.53
N MET A 247 13.30 4.75 -9.67
CA MET A 247 12.53 5.28 -10.80
C MET A 247 11.51 4.26 -11.33
N LYS A 248 11.89 2.97 -11.43
CA LYS A 248 10.94 1.90 -11.78
C LYS A 248 9.87 1.69 -10.71
N GLN A 249 10.19 1.81 -9.42
CA GLN A 249 9.18 1.76 -8.35
C GLN A 249 8.17 2.91 -8.48
N ILE A 250 8.65 4.14 -8.73
CA ILE A 250 7.80 5.31 -8.99
C ILE A 250 6.92 5.08 -10.22
N GLU A 251 7.44 4.48 -11.29
CA GLU A 251 6.68 4.13 -12.49
C GLU A 251 5.58 3.09 -12.20
N ILE A 252 5.90 2.04 -11.44
CA ILE A 252 4.94 0.98 -11.08
C ILE A 252 3.80 1.56 -10.23
N VAL A 253 4.13 2.36 -9.21
CA VAL A 253 3.12 2.95 -8.33
C VAL A 253 2.34 4.05 -9.04
N ASN A 254 3.03 4.85 -9.86
CA ASN A 254 2.52 6.03 -10.56
C ASN A 254 1.79 7.02 -9.64
N PRO A 255 2.49 7.58 -8.62
CA PRO A 255 1.88 8.48 -7.65
C PRO A 255 1.63 9.88 -8.24
N ALA A 256 0.62 10.57 -7.71
CA ALA A 256 0.33 11.96 -8.02
C ALA A 256 1.35 12.91 -7.39
N ILE A 257 1.76 12.65 -6.15
CA ILE A 257 2.73 13.45 -5.40
C ILE A 257 3.83 12.57 -4.85
N ILE A 258 5.08 13.04 -4.94
CA ILE A 258 6.25 12.41 -4.36
C ILE A 258 6.81 13.33 -3.27
N VAL A 259 6.75 12.90 -2.02
CA VAL A 259 7.26 13.65 -0.87
C VAL A 259 8.72 13.28 -0.61
N LEU A 260 9.62 14.24 -0.73
CA LEU A 260 11.05 14.07 -0.59
C LEU A 260 11.50 14.54 0.80
N LEU A 261 11.94 13.58 1.62
CA LEU A 261 12.38 13.83 2.98
C LEU A 261 13.89 14.13 3.01
N GLY A 262 14.23 15.40 3.21
CA GLY A 262 15.60 15.86 3.37
C GLY A 262 16.38 16.13 2.08
N ALA A 263 17.60 16.63 2.26
CA ALA A 263 18.42 17.14 1.16
C ALA A 263 18.83 16.07 0.14
N VAL A 264 19.11 14.84 0.56
CA VAL A 264 19.52 13.75 -0.36
C VAL A 264 18.39 13.44 -1.35
N ALA A 265 17.18 13.14 -0.85
CA ALA A 265 16.03 12.86 -1.71
C ALA A 265 15.67 14.06 -2.61
N ALA A 266 15.63 15.26 -2.02
CA ALA A 266 15.30 16.49 -2.73
C ALA A 266 16.31 16.84 -3.84
N ARG A 267 17.61 16.67 -3.59
CA ARG A 267 18.67 16.88 -4.59
C ARG A 267 18.57 15.84 -5.71
N THR A 268 18.39 14.57 -5.36
CA THR A 268 18.39 13.46 -6.33
C THR A 268 17.21 13.51 -7.29
N LEU A 269 16.00 13.80 -6.80
CA LEU A 269 14.78 13.72 -7.61
C LEU A 269 14.25 15.08 -8.09
N ALA A 270 14.48 16.17 -7.34
CA ALA A 270 13.95 17.49 -7.66
C ALA A 270 15.03 18.55 -7.93
N GLN A 271 16.33 18.19 -7.89
CA GLN A 271 17.46 19.10 -8.07
C GLN A 271 17.48 20.29 -7.08
N VAL A 272 16.82 20.13 -5.93
CA VAL A 272 16.75 21.15 -4.88
C VAL A 272 18.08 21.24 -4.13
N LYS A 273 18.69 22.42 -4.14
CA LYS A 273 20.02 22.65 -3.53
C LYS A 273 19.98 22.94 -2.03
N SER A 274 18.90 23.52 -1.51
CA SER A 274 18.81 23.94 -0.11
C SER A 274 17.44 23.63 0.48
N ILE A 275 17.37 22.54 1.26
CA ILE A 275 16.10 22.12 1.86
C ILE A 275 15.53 23.18 2.81
N MET A 276 16.38 23.88 3.57
CA MET A 276 15.94 24.92 4.51
C MET A 276 15.31 26.14 3.84
N LYS A 277 15.62 26.41 2.56
CA LYS A 277 15.04 27.53 1.80
C LYS A 277 13.81 27.13 0.98
N GLU A 278 13.71 25.84 0.66
CA GLU A 278 12.78 25.31 -0.34
C GLU A 278 11.75 24.35 0.25
N HIS A 279 11.84 23.99 1.54
CA HIS A 279 10.83 23.16 2.20
C HIS A 279 9.43 23.79 2.08
N GLY A 280 8.41 22.95 2.09
CA GLY A 280 7.03 23.38 1.96
C GLY A 280 6.58 23.66 0.52
N LYS A 281 7.47 23.53 -0.47
CA LYS A 281 7.19 23.83 -1.89
C LYS A 281 7.04 22.58 -2.73
N LEU A 282 6.25 22.72 -3.79
CA LEU A 282 6.05 21.72 -4.83
C LEU A 282 6.85 22.08 -6.08
N PHE A 283 7.64 21.13 -6.57
CA PHE A 283 8.50 21.27 -7.76
C PHE A 283 7.99 20.38 -8.88
N MET A 284 8.03 20.90 -10.12
CA MET A 284 7.61 20.17 -11.34
C MET A 284 6.21 19.55 -11.22
N ASP A 285 5.33 20.20 -10.46
CA ASP A 285 3.98 19.72 -10.11
C ASP A 285 3.90 18.32 -9.50
N LYS A 286 5.02 17.77 -9.02
CA LYS A 286 5.09 16.37 -8.55
C LYS A 286 5.89 16.18 -7.28
N TYR A 287 6.97 16.93 -7.07
CA TYR A 287 7.91 16.71 -5.98
C TYR A 287 7.69 17.71 -4.85
N TYR A 288 7.10 17.25 -3.75
CA TYR A 288 6.93 18.05 -2.54
C TYR A 288 8.13 17.85 -1.62
N VAL A 289 8.80 18.91 -1.19
CA VAL A 289 10.05 18.77 -0.42
C VAL A 289 9.89 19.25 1.01
N THR A 290 10.45 18.50 1.97
CA THR A 290 10.44 18.87 3.40
C THR A 290 11.69 18.35 4.11
N LEU A 291 11.86 18.67 5.39
CA LEU A 291 12.97 18.22 6.20
C LEU A 291 12.95 16.70 6.39
N HIS A 292 14.10 16.11 6.72
CA HIS A 292 14.16 14.70 7.11
C HIS A 292 13.74 14.55 8.58
N PRO A 293 12.86 13.59 8.95
CA PRO A 293 12.43 13.41 10.35
C PRO A 293 13.58 13.22 11.34
N ALA A 294 14.64 12.50 10.95
CA ALA A 294 15.83 12.32 11.80
C ALA A 294 16.59 13.63 12.08
N ALA A 295 16.57 14.60 11.15
CA ALA A 295 17.16 15.91 11.37
C ALA A 295 16.24 16.78 12.24
N ALA A 296 14.91 16.67 12.04
CA ALA A 296 13.93 17.38 12.85
C ALA A 296 13.96 16.96 14.32
N LEU A 297 14.14 15.67 14.62
CA LEU A 297 14.23 15.16 15.99
C LEU A 297 15.39 15.75 16.83
N ARG A 298 16.35 16.43 16.20
CA ARG A 298 17.47 17.11 16.89
C ARG A 298 17.10 18.52 17.37
N ASN A 299 16.04 19.12 16.83
CA ASN A 299 15.62 20.48 17.16
C ASN A 299 14.08 20.59 17.11
N PRO A 300 13.41 20.87 18.24
CA PRO A 300 11.95 21.04 18.27
C PRO A 300 11.38 22.02 17.25
N ALA A 301 12.11 23.10 16.91
CA ALA A 301 11.67 24.06 15.89
C ALA A 301 11.52 23.41 14.50
N ASN A 302 12.38 22.44 14.17
CA ASN A 302 12.31 21.72 12.91
C ASN A 302 11.13 20.72 12.88
N ILE A 303 10.67 20.22 14.02
CA ILE A 303 9.48 19.39 14.10
C ILE A 303 8.25 20.23 13.73
N GLU A 304 8.15 21.45 14.25
CA GLU A 304 7.03 22.34 13.90
C GLU A 304 7.06 22.75 12.42
N ILE A 305 8.25 22.98 11.85
CA ILE A 305 8.39 23.18 10.40
C ILE A 305 7.81 21.99 9.62
N MET A 306 8.17 20.75 9.98
CA MET A 306 7.61 19.58 9.30
C MET A 306 6.09 19.46 9.48
N ARG A 307 5.55 19.75 10.66
CA ARG A 307 4.09 19.79 10.86
C ARG A 307 3.43 20.84 9.99
N SER A 308 4.03 22.03 9.88
CA SER A 308 3.52 23.08 9.01
C SER A 308 3.57 22.67 7.53
N ASP A 309 4.63 22.02 7.08
CA ASP A 309 4.75 21.49 5.72
C ASP A 309 3.67 20.42 5.46
N PHE A 310 3.49 19.45 6.35
CA PHE A 310 2.49 18.41 6.16
C PHE A 310 1.05 18.96 6.14
N ARG A 311 0.73 19.98 6.94
CA ARG A 311 -0.56 20.71 6.84
C ARG A 311 -0.73 21.43 5.50
N ALA A 312 0.36 21.92 4.91
CA ALA A 312 0.31 22.52 3.58
C ALA A 312 0.16 21.45 2.49
N LEU A 313 0.81 20.28 2.66
CA LEU A 313 0.67 19.13 1.79
C LEU A 313 -0.77 18.60 1.78
N GLU A 314 -1.43 18.50 2.93
CA GLU A 314 -2.84 18.08 3.03
C GLU A 314 -3.75 18.92 2.13
N LYS A 315 -3.57 20.25 2.13
CA LYS A 315 -4.33 21.15 1.27
C LYS A 315 -4.07 20.92 -0.21
N ILE A 316 -2.83 20.57 -0.58
CA ILE A 316 -2.46 20.25 -1.96
C ILE A 316 -3.11 18.92 -2.39
N VAL A 317 -3.09 17.92 -1.51
CA VAL A 317 -3.68 16.60 -1.71
C VAL A 317 -5.19 16.74 -1.93
N ASN A 318 -5.92 17.41 -1.03
CA ASN A 318 -7.36 17.62 -1.15
C ASN A 318 -7.79 18.48 -2.35
N GLY A 319 -6.88 19.31 -2.88
CA GLY A 319 -7.14 20.12 -4.07
C GLY A 319 -6.87 19.39 -5.39
N ARG A 320 -6.23 18.21 -5.36
CA ARG A 320 -5.75 17.49 -6.55
C ARG A 320 -6.31 16.07 -6.70
N LEU A 321 -6.73 15.45 -5.59
CA LEU A 321 -7.17 14.06 -5.49
C LEU A 321 -8.63 14.02 -5.04
#